data_AF-A0A7C4TJU6-F1
#
_entry.id   AF-A0A7C4TJU6-F1
#
_cell.length_a   1.000
_cell.length_b   1.000
_cell.length_c   1.000
_cell.angle_alpha   90.00
_cell.angle_beta   90.00
_cell.angle_gamma   90.00
#
_symmetry.space_group_name_H-M   'P 1'
#
loop_
_entity.id
_entity.type
_entity.pdbx_description
1 polymer ?
#
loop_
_entity_poly.entity_id
_entity_poly.type
_entity_poly.pdbx_seq_one_letter_code
_entity_poly.pdbx_strand_id
1 'polypeptide(L)'
;MIDKIKLQAELKHFTGSEQIFYNPLFPKFRYTEGIKFLAQETHCYWLLDFIFINQHCEEIRNTPFQVWKLKVAQDHTATLSVEDGNCNEVKLFKIDYTDFPLEQFDLWFIEGTLILPSEY
;
A
#
# COMPACT_ATOMS: atom_id res chain seq x y z
N MET A 1 2.39 20.74 2.43
CA MET A 1 1.68 19.52 2.88
C MET A 1 0.38 19.47 2.11
N ILE A 2 0.12 18.38 1.38
CA ILE A 2 -1.16 18.19 0.72
C ILE A 2 -2.23 17.97 1.79
N ASP A 3 -3.41 18.54 1.59
CA ASP A 3 -4.53 18.39 2.52
C ASP A 3 -5.05 16.94 2.46
N LYS A 4 -5.35 16.32 3.62
CA LYS A 4 -5.75 14.89 3.67
C LYS A 4 -6.98 14.62 2.80
N ILE A 5 -7.94 15.53 2.82
CA ILE A 5 -9.18 15.46 2.05
C ILE A 5 -8.86 15.53 0.55
N LYS A 6 -7.96 16.42 0.16
CA LYS A 6 -7.54 16.57 -1.24
C LYS A 6 -6.83 15.31 -1.72
N LEU A 7 -5.89 14.78 -0.94
CA LEU A 7 -5.19 13.53 -1.29
C LEU A 7 -6.17 12.38 -1.52
N GLN A 8 -7.12 12.17 -0.61
CA GLN A 8 -8.14 11.10 -0.77
C GLN A 8 -9.05 11.34 -1.97
N ALA A 9 -9.39 12.58 -2.30
CA ALA A 9 -10.18 12.91 -3.48
C ALA A 9 -9.41 12.57 -4.77
N GLU A 10 -8.15 13.01 -4.88
CA GLU A 10 -7.29 12.72 -6.02
C GLU A 10 -7.08 11.20 -6.20
N LEU A 11 -6.86 10.47 -5.11
CA LEU A 11 -6.67 9.02 -5.15
C LEU A 11 -7.90 8.25 -5.69
N LYS A 12 -9.10 8.78 -5.47
CA LYS A 12 -10.35 8.19 -6.01
C LYS A 12 -10.55 8.45 -7.51
N HIS A 13 -9.83 9.42 -8.08
CA HIS A 13 -9.90 9.69 -9.51
C HIS A 13 -9.11 8.70 -10.35
N PHE A 14 -8.15 7.98 -9.75
CA PHE A 14 -7.45 6.89 -10.43
C PHE A 14 -8.37 5.67 -10.54
N THR A 15 -8.81 5.38 -11.75
CA THR A 15 -9.61 4.20 -12.09
C THR A 15 -9.03 3.56 -13.35
N GLY A 16 -8.82 2.23 -13.34
CA GLY A 16 -8.34 1.49 -14.51
C GLY A 16 -6.99 1.98 -15.06
N SER A 17 -5.97 2.09 -14.20
CA SER A 17 -4.62 2.53 -14.61
C SER A 17 -4.07 1.73 -15.80
N GLU A 18 -3.75 2.44 -16.89
CA GLU A 18 -3.10 1.85 -18.08
C GLU A 18 -1.57 1.79 -17.93
N GLN A 19 -1.00 2.58 -17.01
CA GLN A 19 0.44 2.67 -16.79
C GLN A 19 0.88 1.88 -15.57
N ILE A 20 1.93 1.09 -15.76
CA ILE A 20 2.55 0.28 -14.72
C ILE A 20 3.99 0.74 -14.50
N PHE A 21 4.34 0.92 -13.23
CA PHE A 21 5.65 1.33 -12.77
C PHE A 21 6.34 0.20 -11.99
N TYR A 22 7.65 0.34 -11.83
CA TYR A 22 8.51 -0.64 -11.18
C TYR A 22 9.41 0.04 -10.17
N ASN A 23 9.63 -0.61 -9.03
CA ASN A 23 10.64 -0.17 -8.08
C ASN A 23 11.98 -0.79 -8.52
N PRO A 24 13.05 0.01 -8.74
CA PRO A 24 14.36 -0.51 -9.12
C PRO A 24 14.93 -1.58 -8.19
N LEU A 25 14.57 -1.53 -6.89
CA LEU A 25 14.99 -2.52 -5.90
C LEU A 25 14.21 -3.84 -6.01
N PHE A 26 12.99 -3.78 -6.54
CA PHE A 26 12.09 -4.92 -6.66
C PHE A 26 11.52 -5.04 -8.08
N PRO A 27 12.35 -5.36 -9.09
CA PRO A 27 11.94 -5.34 -10.51
C PRO A 27 10.88 -6.39 -10.86
N LYS A 28 10.63 -7.36 -9.96
CA LYS A 28 9.59 -8.38 -10.11
C LYS A 28 8.20 -7.85 -9.80
N PHE A 29 8.10 -6.78 -9.02
CA PHE A 29 6.84 -6.22 -8.56
C PHE A 29 6.53 -4.92 -9.30
N ARG A 30 5.25 -4.66 -9.41
CA ARG A 30 4.66 -3.59 -10.20
C ARG A 30 3.79 -2.72 -9.30
N TYR A 31 3.55 -1.49 -9.71
CA TYR A 31 2.53 -0.65 -9.09
C TYR A 31 1.90 0.31 -10.09
N THR A 32 0.67 0.74 -9.81
CA THR A 32 -0.11 1.62 -10.68
C THR A 32 0.25 3.10 -10.55
N GLU A 33 -0.29 3.92 -11.44
CA GLU A 33 -0.14 5.37 -11.38
C GLU A 33 -0.68 5.97 -10.08
N GLY A 34 -1.83 5.50 -9.59
CA GLY A 34 -2.39 5.97 -8.32
C GLY A 34 -1.48 5.70 -7.12
N ILE A 35 -0.83 4.54 -7.10
CA ILE A 35 0.17 4.19 -6.07
C ILE A 35 1.41 5.06 -6.19
N LYS A 36 1.88 5.32 -7.40
CA LYS A 36 3.00 6.22 -7.65
C LYS A 36 2.69 7.62 -7.12
N PHE A 37 1.51 8.15 -7.45
CA PHE A 37 1.03 9.44 -7.02
C PHE A 37 0.96 9.52 -5.48
N LEU A 38 0.37 8.51 -4.82
CA LEU A 38 0.35 8.40 -3.37
C LEU A 38 1.77 8.51 -2.78
N ALA A 39 2.72 7.70 -3.27
CA ALA A 39 4.08 7.68 -2.75
C ALA A 39 4.81 9.01 -2.98
N GLN A 40 4.56 9.69 -4.12
CA GLN A 40 5.13 10.99 -4.43
C GLN A 40 4.59 12.10 -3.51
N GLU A 41 3.27 12.19 -3.35
CA GLU A 41 2.63 13.25 -2.57
C GLU A 41 2.83 13.09 -1.06
N THR A 42 2.92 11.84 -0.58
CA THR A 42 3.14 11.53 0.84
C THR A 42 4.62 11.36 1.19
N HIS A 43 5.51 11.28 0.20
CA HIS A 43 6.91 10.86 0.35
C HIS A 43 7.09 9.49 1.03
N CYS A 44 6.04 8.65 1.08
CA CYS A 44 6.05 7.38 1.81
C CYS A 44 6.41 6.19 0.91
N TYR A 45 7.55 6.27 0.22
CA TYR A 45 8.09 5.14 -0.55
C TYR A 45 8.42 3.92 0.31
N TRP A 46 8.74 4.15 1.58
CA TRP A 46 8.98 3.09 2.56
C TRP A 46 7.83 2.08 2.63
N LEU A 47 6.58 2.51 2.40
CA LEU A 47 5.41 1.63 2.43
C LEU A 47 5.42 0.64 1.25
N LEU A 48 5.80 1.10 0.06
CA LEU A 48 5.96 0.24 -1.11
C LEU A 48 7.11 -0.75 -0.90
N ASP A 49 8.26 -0.25 -0.43
CA ASP A 49 9.41 -1.09 -0.11
C ASP A 49 9.06 -2.15 0.94
N PHE A 50 8.29 -1.77 1.96
CA PHE A 50 7.82 -2.67 3.01
C PHE A 50 6.91 -3.77 2.46
N ILE A 51 5.95 -3.43 1.60
CA ILE A 51 5.05 -4.44 1.00
C ILE A 51 5.85 -5.40 0.11
N PHE A 52 6.79 -4.87 -0.68
CA PHE A 52 7.61 -5.65 -1.60
C PHE A 52 8.60 -6.57 -0.90
N ILE A 53 9.29 -6.12 0.16
CA ILE A 53 10.21 -6.97 0.92
C ILE A 53 9.46 -8.12 1.61
N ASN A 54 8.22 -7.89 2.06
CA ASN A 54 7.41 -8.92 2.70
C ASN A 54 6.89 -10.00 1.75
N GLN A 55 6.99 -9.81 0.43
CA GLN A 55 6.72 -10.89 -0.54
C GLN A 55 7.76 -12.02 -0.49
N HIS A 56 8.85 -11.86 0.26
CA HIS A 56 9.78 -12.95 0.57
C HIS A 56 9.25 -13.88 1.66
N CYS A 57 8.23 -13.47 2.42
CA CYS A 57 7.57 -14.31 3.42
C CYS A 57 6.60 -15.26 2.71
N GLU A 58 6.79 -16.57 2.87
CA GLU A 58 5.97 -17.59 2.20
C GLU A 58 4.48 -17.47 2.52
N GLU A 59 4.14 -17.15 3.77
CA GLU A 59 2.76 -16.96 4.24
C GLU A 59 2.03 -15.88 3.43
N ILE A 60 2.70 -14.75 3.19
CA ILE A 60 2.14 -13.62 2.44
C ILE A 60 2.14 -13.93 0.94
N ARG A 61 3.24 -14.49 0.43
CA ARG A 61 3.38 -14.79 -1.00
C ARG A 61 2.38 -15.83 -1.49
N ASN A 62 1.99 -16.78 -0.64
CA ASN A 62 1.00 -17.80 -0.95
C ASN A 62 -0.44 -17.24 -1.00
N THR A 63 -0.63 -16.01 -0.53
CA THR A 63 -1.90 -15.30 -0.62
C THR A 63 -1.97 -14.56 -1.98
N PRO A 64 -2.84 -15.00 -2.92
CA PRO A 64 -2.90 -14.42 -4.25
C PRO A 64 -3.50 -13.01 -4.27
N PHE A 65 -4.42 -12.73 -3.34
CA PHE A 65 -5.06 -11.43 -3.16
C PHE A 65 -4.74 -10.92 -1.75
N GLN A 66 -3.88 -9.91 -1.66
CA GLN A 66 -3.44 -9.37 -0.38
C GLN A 66 -4.04 -7.99 -0.17
N VAL A 67 -4.74 -7.80 0.95
CA VAL A 67 -5.22 -6.48 1.38
C VAL A 67 -4.32 -5.97 2.48
N TRP A 68 -3.53 -4.96 2.16
CA TRP A 68 -2.64 -4.28 3.08
C TRP A 68 -3.37 -3.09 3.70
N LYS A 69 -3.61 -3.14 5.01
CA LYS A 69 -4.31 -2.09 5.75
C LYS A 69 -3.35 -1.39 6.69
N LEU A 70 -3.04 -0.14 6.39
CA LEU A 70 -2.24 0.73 7.23
C LEU A 70 -3.17 1.52 8.16
N LYS A 71 -2.91 1.49 9.45
CA LYS A 71 -3.56 2.34 10.45
C LYS A 71 -2.51 3.13 11.21
N VAL A 72 -2.59 4.45 11.16
CA VAL A 72 -1.67 5.37 11.82
C VAL A 72 -2.35 5.98 13.03
N ALA A 73 -1.72 5.86 14.19
CA ALA A 73 -2.19 6.42 15.44
C ALA A 73 -1.72 7.87 15.61
N GLN A 74 -2.33 8.57 16.58
CA GLN A 74 -2.06 9.99 16.84
C GLN A 74 -0.64 10.26 17.36
N ASP A 75 0.02 9.25 17.91
CA ASP A 75 1.40 9.31 18.41
C ASP A 75 2.43 8.96 17.32
N HIS A 76 2.03 8.95 16.05
CA HIS A 76 2.84 8.57 14.89
C HIS A 76 3.26 7.09 14.84
N THR A 77 2.77 6.25 15.75
CA THR A 77 2.89 4.80 15.60
C THR A 77 1.92 4.31 14.53
N ALA A 78 2.22 3.18 13.89
CA ALA A 78 1.31 2.58 12.94
C ALA A 78 1.26 1.06 13.04
N THR A 79 0.14 0.50 12.59
CA THR A 79 -0.02 -0.94 12.39
C THR A 79 -0.32 -1.19 10.93
N LEU A 80 0.39 -2.15 10.35
CA LEU A 80 0.19 -2.59 8.98
C LEU A 80 -0.21 -4.06 9.04
N SER A 81 -1.45 -4.37 8.68
CA SER A 81 -1.91 -5.76 8.56
C SER A 81 -2.03 -6.16 7.10
N VAL A 82 -1.88 -7.46 6.84
CA VAL A 82 -2.15 -8.07 5.54
C VAL A 82 -3.20 -9.15 5.70
N GLU A 83 -4.23 -9.09 4.86
CA GLU A 83 -5.35 -10.04 4.83
C GLU A 83 -5.47 -10.72 3.46
N ASP A 84 -6.13 -11.89 3.41
CA ASP A 84 -6.32 -12.70 2.20
C ASP A 84 -7.53 -12.34 1.33
N GLY A 85 -8.21 -11.22 1.65
CA GLY A 85 -9.47 -10.83 1.00
C GLY A 85 -10.72 -11.50 1.56
N ASN A 86 -10.60 -12.53 2.41
CA ASN A 86 -11.71 -13.19 3.11
C ASN A 86 -11.77 -12.80 4.60
N CYS A 87 -11.24 -11.63 4.95
CA CYS A 87 -11.09 -11.14 6.33
C CYS A 87 -10.21 -12.04 7.22
N ASN A 88 -9.38 -12.92 6.65
CA ASN A 88 -8.38 -13.64 7.44
C ASN A 88 -7.10 -12.82 7.50
N GLU A 89 -6.71 -12.42 8.71
CA GLU A 89 -5.41 -11.77 8.95
C GLU A 89 -4.30 -12.80 8.74
N VAL A 90 -3.44 -12.54 7.75
CA VAL A 90 -2.25 -13.35 7.47
C VAL A 90 -1.12 -12.92 8.41
N LYS A 91 -0.93 -11.61 8.56
CA LYS A 91 0.15 -11.06 9.39
C LYS A 91 -0.14 -9.63 9.84
N LEU A 92 0.38 -9.30 11.02
CA LEU A 92 0.35 -7.95 11.59
C LEU A 92 1.77 -7.46 11.85
N PHE A 93 2.05 -6.24 11.39
CA PHE A 93 3.30 -5.53 11.62
C PHE A 93 3.05 -4.29 12.46
N LYS A 94 3.91 -4.05 13.44
CA LYS A 94 3.93 -2.83 14.24
C LYS A 94 5.05 -1.94 13.72
N ILE A 95 4.74 -0.67 13.54
CA ILE A 95 5.63 0.36 13.04
C ILE A 95 5.75 1.39 14.17
N ASP A 96 6.95 1.53 14.72
CA ASP A 96 7.19 2.43 15.85
C ASP A 96 7.05 3.91 15.49
N TYR A 97 7.23 4.26 14.21
CA TYR A 97 7.09 5.63 13.73
C TYR A 97 6.79 5.69 12.22
N THR A 98 5.87 6.58 11.82
CA THR A 98 5.62 6.91 10.42
C THR A 98 5.17 8.37 10.23
N ASP A 99 5.62 8.97 9.13
CA ASP A 99 5.16 10.29 8.67
C ASP A 99 3.96 10.20 7.71
N PHE A 100 3.33 9.04 7.58
CA PHE A 100 2.21 8.86 6.66
C PHE A 100 1.00 9.73 7.09
N PRO A 101 0.44 10.56 6.21
CA PRO A 101 -0.48 11.62 6.63
C PRO A 101 -1.91 11.14 6.93
N LEU A 102 -2.32 9.96 6.44
CA LEU A 102 -3.69 9.45 6.62
C LEU A 102 -3.76 8.50 7.81
N GLU A 103 -4.89 8.55 8.54
CA GLU A 103 -5.12 7.70 9.72
C GLU A 103 -5.38 6.24 9.34
N GLN A 104 -5.98 6.00 8.18
CA GLN A 104 -6.15 4.67 7.61
C GLN A 104 -5.98 4.72 6.11
N PHE A 105 -5.32 3.70 5.56
CA PHE A 105 -5.21 3.52 4.12
C PHE A 105 -5.07 2.06 3.73
N ASP A 106 -5.83 1.66 2.71
CA ASP A 106 -5.88 0.28 2.24
C ASP A 106 -5.28 0.20 0.83
N LEU A 107 -4.49 -0.85 0.60
CA LEU A 107 -3.72 -1.11 -0.62
C LEU A 107 -3.92 -2.57 -1.01
N TRP A 108 -4.07 -2.86 -2.30
CA TRP A 108 -4.24 -4.25 -2.74
C TRP A 108 -3.01 -4.70 -3.52
N PHE A 109 -2.49 -5.88 -3.18
CA PHE A 109 -1.39 -6.49 -3.90
C PHE A 109 -1.87 -7.81 -4.51
N ILE A 110 -1.93 -7.84 -5.84
CA ILE A 110 -2.56 -8.90 -6.61
C ILE A 110 -1.64 -9.27 -7.77
N GLU A 111 -1.33 -10.56 -7.92
CA GLU A 111 -0.51 -11.07 -9.02
C GLU A 111 0.82 -10.31 -9.25
N GLY A 112 1.45 -9.83 -8.17
CA GLY A 112 2.70 -9.07 -8.26
C GLY A 112 2.55 -7.58 -8.54
N THR A 113 1.32 -7.06 -8.55
CA THR A 113 1.00 -5.64 -8.80
C THR A 113 0.32 -5.02 -7.58
N LEU A 114 0.88 -3.92 -7.08
CA LEU A 114 0.30 -3.08 -6.05
C LEU A 114 -0.63 -2.05 -6.69
N ILE A 115 -1.88 -2.01 -6.25
CA ILE A 115 -2.93 -1.16 -6.83
C ILE A 115 -3.74 -0.49 -5.72
N LEU A 116 -4.41 0.62 -6.05
CA LEU A 116 -5.42 1.20 -5.18
C LEU A 116 -6.71 0.37 -5.23
N PRO A 117 -7.49 0.30 -4.14
CA PRO A 117 -8.81 -0.34 -4.15
C PRO A 117 -9.78 0.24 -5.18
N SER A 118 -9.59 1.50 -5.60
CA SER A 118 -10.40 2.17 -6.63
C SER A 118 -10.01 1.79 -8.07
N GLU A 119 -8.88 1.10 -8.26
CA GLU A 119 -8.36 0.72 -9.58
C GLU A 119 -8.69 -0.72 -10.00
N TYR A 120 -9.26 -1.51 -9.08
CA TYR A 120 -9.72 -2.88 -9.30
C TYR A 120 -11.23 -2.91 -9.53
#